data_AF-A0A950LC33-F1
#
_entry.id   AF-A0A950LC33-F1
#
_cell.length_a   1.000
_cell.length_b   1.000
_cell.length_c   1.000
_cell.angle_alpha   90.00
_cell.angle_beta   90.00
_cell.angle_gamma   90.00
#
_symmetry.space_group_name_H-M   'P 1'
#
loop_
_entity.id
_entity.type
_entity.pdbx_description
1 polymer ?
#
loop_
_entity_poly.entity_id
_entity_poly.type
_entity_poly.pdbx_seq_one_letter_code
_entity_poly.pdbx_strand_id
1 'polypeptide(L)'
;MDRPMQRLRRRLAALVLGLLTAVTVTPIAMAQAPRPWEIGMQPAFSPVKQRIIALHDLVLVIITLITIFVGVLLAWVIYRYNERRNPNPSRTSHHTLLEVAWTILPVLILVVIAIPSFRLVYYEDRTNKADLTVKVTGHQWYWEYTYPDKNNLDFSSYVVPDDQLKPGQLRLLDVDNPLVVPAGKNIRILTTSADVIHSFFIPSLGVQRYAIPGRTIETWFRANK
;
A
#
# COMPACT_ATOMS: atom_id res chain seq x y z
N MET A 1 -19.58 -61.16 -23.23
CA MET A 1 -18.12 -61.08 -22.97
C MET A 1 -17.70 -59.62 -22.65
N ASP A 2 -18.51 -58.88 -21.87
CA ASP A 2 -18.52 -57.40 -21.99
C ASP A 2 -18.05 -56.61 -20.76
N ARG A 3 -17.77 -57.28 -19.64
CA ARG A 3 -17.33 -56.62 -18.41
C ARG A 3 -15.90 -56.02 -18.45
N PRO A 4 -14.90 -56.58 -19.16
CA PRO A 4 -13.55 -56.00 -19.14
C PRO A 4 -13.43 -54.71 -19.95
N MET A 5 -14.11 -54.61 -21.09
CA MET A 5 -14.09 -53.42 -21.96
C MET A 5 -14.75 -52.20 -21.29
N GLN A 6 -15.82 -52.41 -20.50
CA GLN A 6 -16.48 -51.32 -19.77
C GLN A 6 -15.60 -50.73 -18.65
N ARG A 7 -14.78 -51.56 -17.99
CA ARG A 7 -13.85 -51.10 -16.95
C ARG A 7 -12.69 -50.30 -17.56
N LEU A 8 -12.20 -50.71 -18.73
CA LEU A 8 -11.14 -49.98 -19.45
C LEU A 8 -11.63 -48.62 -19.94
N ARG A 9 -12.85 -48.54 -20.50
CA ARG A 9 -13.48 -47.26 -20.91
C ARG A 9 -13.71 -46.30 -19.74
N ARG A 10 -14.13 -46.81 -18.58
CA ARG A 10 -14.29 -45.98 -17.37
C ARG A 10 -12.95 -45.47 -16.82
N ARG A 11 -11.90 -46.29 -16.88
CA ARG A 11 -10.54 -45.88 -16.47
C ARG A 11 -9.93 -44.86 -17.43
N LEU A 12 -10.12 -45.03 -18.74
CA LEU A 12 -9.68 -44.06 -19.75
C LEU A 12 -10.48 -42.75 -19.66
N ALA A 13 -11.79 -42.80 -19.44
CA ALA A 13 -12.60 -41.60 -19.22
C ALA A 13 -12.21 -40.86 -17.94
N ALA A 14 -11.90 -41.57 -16.85
CA ALA A 14 -11.38 -40.97 -15.62
C ALA A 14 -9.97 -40.38 -15.79
N LEU A 15 -9.13 -40.98 -16.65
CA LEU A 15 -7.80 -40.44 -16.96
C LEU A 15 -7.91 -39.16 -17.80
N VAL A 16 -8.79 -39.15 -18.82
CA VAL A 16 -9.04 -37.97 -19.67
C VAL A 16 -9.68 -36.84 -18.86
N LEU A 17 -10.60 -37.15 -17.94
CA LEU A 17 -11.20 -36.16 -17.04
C LEU A 17 -10.19 -35.63 -15.99
N GLY A 18 -9.26 -36.48 -15.52
CA GLY A 18 -8.17 -36.07 -14.62
C GLY A 18 -7.07 -35.25 -15.31
N LEU A 19 -6.83 -35.48 -16.60
CA LEU A 19 -5.91 -34.69 -17.43
C LEU A 19 -6.50 -33.34 -17.85
N LEU A 20 -7.82 -33.22 -17.97
CA LEU A 20 -8.52 -31.95 -18.21
C LEU A 20 -8.58 -31.02 -16.99
N THR A 21 -8.30 -31.52 -15.78
CA THR A 21 -8.27 -30.72 -14.54
C THR A 21 -6.89 -30.17 -14.17
N ALA A 22 -5.84 -30.43 -14.97
CA ALA A 22 -4.47 -30.07 -14.63
C ALA A 22 -3.83 -29.00 -15.53
N VAL A 23 -4.63 -28.20 -16.23
CA VAL A 23 -4.18 -26.88 -16.69
C VAL A 23 -4.58 -25.88 -15.61
N THR A 24 -3.92 -25.96 -14.46
CA THR A 24 -3.80 -24.78 -13.62
C THR A 24 -2.95 -23.83 -14.44
N VAL A 25 -3.61 -22.88 -15.12
CA VAL A 25 -2.97 -21.61 -15.46
C VAL A 25 -2.48 -21.09 -14.11
N THR A 26 -1.20 -21.31 -13.82
CA THR A 26 -0.54 -20.60 -12.72
C THR A 26 -0.84 -19.14 -13.02
N PRO A 27 -1.62 -18.43 -12.18
CA PRO A 27 -1.79 -17.02 -12.38
C PRO A 27 -0.37 -16.47 -12.34
N ILE A 28 0.10 -15.97 -13.49
CA ILE A 28 1.28 -15.14 -13.59
C ILE A 28 1.17 -14.21 -12.39
N ALA A 29 2.16 -14.29 -11.48
CA ALA A 29 2.17 -13.63 -10.18
C ALA A 29 1.39 -12.32 -10.30
N MET A 30 0.15 -12.30 -9.78
CA MET A 30 -0.75 -11.19 -10.10
C MET A 30 -0.05 -9.94 -9.60
N ALA A 31 0.44 -9.14 -10.54
CA ALA A 31 1.05 -7.86 -10.25
C ALA A 31 0.08 -7.17 -9.30
N GLN A 32 0.55 -6.83 -8.10
CA GLN A 32 -0.29 -6.12 -7.17
C GLN A 32 -0.60 -4.77 -7.79
N ALA A 33 -1.78 -4.69 -8.39
CA ALA A 33 -2.25 -3.58 -9.16
C ALA A 33 -3.56 -3.06 -8.56
N PRO A 34 -3.90 -1.79 -8.81
CA PRO A 34 -5.21 -1.26 -8.45
C PRO A 34 -6.33 -2.14 -9.03
N ARG A 35 -7.37 -2.41 -8.24
CA ARG A 35 -8.55 -3.14 -8.70
C ARG A 35 -9.72 -2.17 -8.93
N PRO A 36 -10.54 -2.38 -9.98
CA PRO A 36 -11.73 -1.57 -10.18
C PRO A 36 -12.63 -1.59 -8.95
N TRP A 37 -13.10 -0.41 -8.53
CA TRP A 37 -13.99 -0.21 -7.38
C TRP A 37 -13.40 -0.58 -6.01
N GLU A 38 -12.08 -0.75 -5.91
CA GLU A 38 -11.41 -0.94 -4.62
C GLU A 38 -11.40 0.38 -3.82
N ILE A 39 -11.91 0.32 -2.59
CA ILE A 39 -12.03 1.48 -1.67
C ILE A 39 -10.91 1.53 -0.62
N GLY A 40 -10.13 0.46 -0.50
CA GLY A 40 -9.07 0.31 0.49
C GLY A 40 -7.67 0.49 -0.09
N MET A 41 -6.65 0.30 0.76
CA MET A 41 -5.28 0.20 0.30
C MET A 41 -5.02 -1.12 -0.42
N GLN A 42 -4.08 -1.13 -1.37
CA GLN A 42 -3.54 -2.37 -1.92
C GLN A 42 -3.06 -3.30 -0.79
N PRO A 43 -3.23 -4.63 -0.94
CA PRO A 43 -2.81 -5.59 0.08
C PRO A 43 -1.31 -5.50 0.38
N ALA A 44 -0.92 -5.72 1.64
CA ALA A 44 0.47 -5.57 2.07
C ALA A 44 1.38 -6.72 1.62
N PHE A 45 2.44 -6.40 0.89
CA PHE A 45 3.47 -7.36 0.48
C PHE A 45 4.84 -7.14 1.13
N SER A 46 4.91 -6.21 2.09
CA SER A 46 6.08 -5.97 2.92
C SER A 46 5.69 -5.83 4.40
N PRO A 47 6.62 -6.08 5.34
CA PRO A 47 6.37 -5.79 6.76
C PRO A 47 6.14 -4.30 7.04
N VAL A 48 6.72 -3.41 6.23
CA VAL A 48 6.49 -1.96 6.33
C VAL A 48 5.04 -1.64 5.99
N LYS A 49 4.53 -2.15 4.85
CA LYS A 49 3.14 -1.93 4.43
C LYS A 49 2.12 -2.50 5.42
N GLN A 50 2.41 -3.64 6.05
CA GLN A 50 1.55 -4.20 7.09
C GLN A 50 1.38 -3.23 8.27
N ARG A 51 2.48 -2.59 8.72
CA ARG A 51 2.43 -1.60 9.80
C ARG A 51 1.76 -0.30 9.38
N ILE A 52 1.94 0.12 8.12
CA ILE A 52 1.21 1.26 7.55
C ILE A 52 -0.30 1.00 7.59
N ILE A 53 -0.76 -0.18 7.14
CA ILE A 53 -2.18 -0.53 7.17
C ILE A 53 -2.70 -0.56 8.61
N ALA A 54 -1.95 -1.16 9.55
CA ALA A 54 -2.36 -1.20 10.96
C ALA A 54 -2.49 0.21 11.58
N LEU A 55 -1.55 1.11 11.29
CA LEU A 55 -1.64 2.50 11.76
C LEU A 55 -2.81 3.24 11.09
N HIS A 56 -2.99 3.05 9.78
CA HIS A 56 -4.12 3.61 9.05
C HIS A 56 -5.45 3.18 9.65
N ASP A 57 -5.64 1.89 9.90
CA ASP A 57 -6.91 1.36 10.42
C ASP A 57 -7.20 1.88 11.84
N LEU A 58 -6.16 1.97 12.69
CA LEU A 58 -6.27 2.59 14.01
C LEU A 58 -6.74 4.05 13.92
N VAL A 59 -6.06 4.85 13.08
CA VAL A 59 -6.40 6.27 12.91
C VAL A 59 -7.80 6.42 12.30
N LEU A 60 -8.14 5.60 11.30
CA LEU A 60 -9.44 5.62 10.64
C LEU A 60 -10.58 5.34 11.62
N VAL A 61 -10.44 4.36 12.50
CA VAL A 61 -11.43 4.09 13.56
C VAL A 61 -11.58 5.29 14.48
N ILE A 62 -10.47 5.86 14.95
CA ILE A 62 -10.49 7.03 15.86
C ILE A 62 -11.22 8.22 15.21
N ILE A 63 -10.81 8.62 14.00
CA ILE A 63 -11.43 9.78 13.33
C ILE A 63 -12.89 9.49 12.99
N THR A 64 -13.25 8.27 12.63
CA THR A 64 -14.64 7.89 12.36
C THR A 64 -15.51 8.04 13.60
N LEU A 65 -15.03 7.60 14.78
CA LEU A 65 -15.75 7.77 16.04
C LEU A 65 -15.92 9.25 16.40
N ILE A 66 -14.88 10.07 16.20
CA ILE A 66 -14.95 11.53 16.41
C ILE A 66 -15.96 12.16 15.44
N THR A 67 -15.92 11.80 14.17
CA THR A 67 -16.85 12.32 13.14
C THR A 67 -18.29 11.96 13.47
N ILE A 68 -18.56 10.72 13.90
CA ILE A 68 -19.90 10.30 14.34
C ILE A 68 -20.33 11.09 15.58
N PHE A 69 -19.44 11.23 16.58
CA PHE A 69 -19.74 11.98 17.81
C PHE A 69 -20.12 13.43 17.50
N VAL A 70 -19.29 14.13 16.72
CA VAL A 70 -19.56 15.52 16.31
C VAL A 70 -20.83 15.59 15.45
N GLY A 71 -21.01 14.65 14.51
CA GLY A 71 -22.19 14.57 13.66
C GLY A 71 -23.49 14.40 14.46
N VAL A 72 -23.48 13.55 15.49
CA VAL A 72 -24.62 13.37 16.41
C VAL A 72 -24.89 14.63 17.22
N LEU A 73 -23.85 15.29 17.75
CA LEU A 73 -24.04 16.56 18.47
C LEU A 73 -24.63 17.64 17.58
N LEU A 74 -24.15 17.77 16.34
CA LEU A 74 -24.70 18.73 15.38
C LEU A 74 -26.15 18.41 15.02
N ALA A 75 -26.45 17.14 14.73
CA ALA A 75 -27.83 16.71 14.46
C ALA A 75 -28.75 16.97 15.67
N TRP A 76 -28.26 16.73 16.88
CA TRP A 76 -28.97 17.06 18.12
C TRP A 76 -29.22 18.56 18.25
N VAL A 77 -28.22 19.40 17.96
CA VAL A 77 -28.37 20.86 18.02
C VAL A 77 -29.42 21.34 17.04
N ILE A 78 -29.36 20.88 15.78
CA ILE A 78 -30.33 21.22 14.73
C ILE A 78 -31.76 20.81 15.14
N TYR A 79 -31.91 19.62 15.72
CA TYR A 79 -33.21 19.09 16.13
C TYR A 79 -33.77 19.76 17.39
N ARG A 80 -32.94 19.93 18.43
CA ARG A 80 -33.39 20.33 19.78
C ARG A 80 -33.39 21.84 20.00
N TYR A 81 -32.42 22.56 19.43
CA TYR A 81 -32.17 23.98 19.72
C TYR A 81 -32.53 24.92 18.57
N ASN A 82 -33.35 24.48 17.61
CA ASN A 82 -33.95 25.39 16.63
C ASN A 82 -34.98 26.34 17.26
N GLU A 83 -35.24 27.47 16.59
CA GLU A 83 -36.14 28.54 17.06
C GLU A 83 -37.51 28.03 17.50
N ARG A 84 -38.10 27.08 16.75
CA ARG A 84 -39.41 26.51 17.05
C ARG A 84 -39.43 25.71 18.37
N ARG A 85 -38.35 25.00 18.71
CA ARG A 85 -38.28 24.10 19.89
C ARG A 85 -37.52 24.69 21.07
N ASN A 86 -36.79 25.78 20.84
CA ASN A 86 -36.03 26.49 21.87
C ASN A 86 -36.14 28.02 21.68
N PRO A 87 -37.33 28.61 21.84
CA PRO A 87 -37.56 30.03 21.58
C PRO A 87 -36.82 30.96 22.57
N ASN A 88 -36.51 30.48 23.77
CA ASN A 88 -35.77 31.23 24.80
C ASN A 88 -34.38 30.59 24.99
N PRO A 89 -33.32 31.06 24.28
CA PRO A 89 -32.00 30.46 24.38
C PRO A 89 -31.34 30.72 25.74
N SER A 90 -30.47 29.79 26.16
CA SER A 90 -29.62 29.98 27.34
C SER A 90 -28.63 31.14 27.13
N ARG A 91 -28.25 31.79 28.23
CA ARG A 91 -27.23 32.86 28.25
C ARG A 91 -25.89 32.41 28.83
N THR A 92 -25.71 31.13 29.12
CA THR A 92 -24.44 30.58 29.61
C THR A 92 -23.35 30.77 28.58
N SER A 93 -22.21 31.33 28.97
CA SER A 93 -21.10 31.66 28.06
C SER A 93 -19.87 30.76 28.21
N HIS A 94 -19.69 30.09 29.35
CA HIS A 94 -18.51 29.26 29.62
C HIS A 94 -18.83 28.15 30.63
N HIS A 95 -18.02 27.10 30.60
CA HIS A 95 -18.09 26.01 31.59
C HIS A 95 -16.70 25.36 31.73
N THR A 96 -15.92 25.83 32.69
CA THR A 96 -14.49 25.49 32.84
C THR A 96 -14.21 24.00 32.89
N LEU A 97 -15.04 23.20 33.59
CA LEU A 97 -14.82 21.74 33.65
C LEU A 97 -14.98 21.07 32.27
N LEU A 98 -15.88 21.59 31.43
CA LEU A 98 -16.13 21.04 30.10
C LEU A 98 -15.00 21.46 29.16
N GLU A 99 -14.53 22.70 29.31
CA GLU A 99 -13.34 23.24 28.62
C GLU A 99 -12.08 22.42 28.88
N VAL A 100 -11.84 22.08 30.15
CA VAL A 100 -10.72 21.21 30.54
C VAL A 100 -10.89 19.81 29.94
N ALA A 101 -12.09 19.23 30.02
CA ALA A 101 -12.36 17.88 29.52
C ALA A 101 -12.11 17.75 28.01
N TRP A 102 -12.66 18.65 27.18
CA TRP A 102 -12.45 18.60 25.74
C TRP A 102 -11.05 19.04 25.31
N THR A 103 -10.24 19.61 26.20
CA THR A 103 -8.84 19.94 25.90
C THR A 103 -7.93 18.76 26.21
N ILE A 104 -8.11 18.11 27.36
CA ILE A 104 -7.33 16.94 27.76
C ILE A 104 -7.64 15.73 26.87
N LEU A 105 -8.91 15.49 26.55
CA LEU A 105 -9.30 14.31 25.79
C LEU A 105 -8.63 14.22 24.39
N PRO A 106 -8.64 15.27 23.54
CA PRO A 106 -7.90 15.26 22.28
C PRO A 106 -6.39 15.07 22.46
N VAL A 107 -5.78 15.66 23.49
CA VAL A 107 -4.36 15.46 23.78
C VAL A 107 -4.05 13.99 24.04
N LEU A 108 -4.87 13.31 24.85
CA LEU A 108 -4.71 11.88 25.11
C LEU A 108 -4.90 11.03 23.85
N ILE A 109 -5.88 11.37 23.01
CA ILE A 109 -6.09 10.70 21.71
C ILE A 109 -4.86 10.84 20.81
N LEU A 110 -4.26 12.03 20.74
CA LEU A 110 -3.04 12.26 19.96
C LEU A 110 -1.86 11.44 20.47
N VAL A 111 -1.70 11.28 21.80
CA VAL A 111 -0.65 10.42 22.37
C VAL A 111 -0.82 8.97 21.93
N VAL A 112 -2.05 8.44 21.93
CA VAL A 112 -2.35 7.08 21.47
C VAL A 112 -1.98 6.87 20.00
N ILE A 113 -2.20 7.88 19.14
CA ILE A 113 -1.81 7.83 17.72
C ILE A 113 -0.29 7.98 17.54
N ALA A 114 0.34 8.85 18.33
CA ALA A 114 1.75 9.21 18.16
C ALA A 114 2.71 8.05 18.44
N ILE A 115 2.44 7.21 19.46
CA ILE A 115 3.33 6.10 19.85
C ILE A 115 3.56 5.09 18.69
N PRO A 116 2.52 4.48 18.08
CA PRO A 116 2.71 3.58 16.94
C PRO A 116 3.22 4.32 15.70
N SER A 117 2.85 5.59 15.51
CA SER A 117 3.32 6.41 14.40
C SER A 117 4.84 6.60 14.42
N PHE A 118 5.40 7.07 15.53
CA PHE A 118 6.86 7.23 15.65
C PHE A 118 7.61 5.92 15.49
N ARG A 119 7.10 4.82 16.09
CA ARG A 119 7.70 3.49 15.90
C ARG A 119 7.74 3.05 14.44
N LEU A 120 6.71 3.39 13.65
CA LEU A 120 6.68 3.11 12.22
C LEU A 120 7.68 3.97 11.46
N VAL A 121 7.72 5.29 11.71
CA VAL A 121 8.66 6.21 11.05
C VAL A 121 10.11 5.74 11.22
N TYR A 122 10.52 5.35 12.43
CA TYR A 122 11.86 4.81 12.65
C TYR A 122 12.08 3.45 12.01
N TYR A 123 11.02 2.64 11.88
CA TYR A 123 11.11 1.33 11.25
C TYR A 123 11.28 1.42 9.73
N GLU A 124 10.71 2.43 9.05
CA GLU A 124 10.81 2.59 7.60
C GLU A 124 12.02 3.40 7.11
N ASP A 125 12.69 4.13 8.01
CA ASP A 125 13.79 5.04 7.67
C ASP A 125 14.95 4.32 6.96
N ARG A 126 15.49 3.26 7.59
CA ARG A 126 16.63 2.51 7.05
C ARG A 126 16.63 1.06 7.55
N THR A 127 17.24 0.17 6.77
CA THR A 127 17.47 -1.21 7.22
C THR A 127 18.78 -1.32 8.01
N ASN A 128 18.76 -2.08 9.10
CA ASN A 128 19.97 -2.39 9.87
C ASN A 128 20.95 -3.29 9.11
N LYS A 129 20.43 -4.23 8.30
CA LYS A 129 21.22 -5.17 7.48
C LYS A 129 20.51 -5.38 6.15
N ALA A 130 21.11 -4.87 5.08
CA ALA A 130 20.65 -5.07 3.71
C ALA A 130 21.26 -6.37 3.15
N ASP A 131 20.44 -7.17 2.48
CA ASP A 131 20.88 -8.34 1.71
C ASP A 131 21.25 -7.94 0.26
N LEU A 132 20.67 -6.84 -0.24
CA LEU A 132 20.92 -6.27 -1.56
C LEU A 132 20.70 -4.75 -1.51
N THR A 133 21.56 -4.01 -2.20
CA THR A 133 21.39 -2.58 -2.43
C THR A 133 20.96 -2.34 -3.88
N VAL A 134 19.93 -1.51 -4.07
CA VAL A 134 19.52 -1.01 -5.37
C VAL A 134 19.54 0.52 -5.31
N LYS A 135 20.22 1.13 -6.28
CA LYS A 135 20.15 2.56 -6.51
C LYS A 135 19.09 2.83 -7.59
N VAL A 136 18.22 3.79 -7.30
CA VAL A 136 17.15 4.26 -8.18
C VAL A 136 17.45 5.70 -8.55
N THR A 137 17.67 5.94 -9.83
CA THR A 137 17.89 7.29 -10.38
C THR A 137 16.68 7.70 -11.21
N GLY A 138 16.06 8.83 -10.86
CA GLY A 138 14.99 9.44 -11.66
C GLY A 138 15.55 10.26 -12.83
N HIS A 139 14.93 10.12 -13.99
CA HIS A 139 15.19 10.91 -15.21
C HIS A 139 13.88 11.37 -15.85
N GLN A 140 13.92 12.43 -16.65
CA GLN A 140 12.81 12.84 -17.51
C GLN A 140 12.76 11.95 -18.77
N TRP A 141 11.79 11.04 -18.96
CA TRP A 141 10.73 10.55 -18.07
C TRP A 141 10.81 9.02 -17.97
N TYR A 142 11.80 8.54 -17.23
CA TYR A 142 12.08 7.11 -17.04
C TYR A 142 12.88 6.88 -15.74
N TRP A 143 13.03 5.62 -15.35
CA TRP A 143 13.84 5.24 -14.19
C TRP A 143 15.08 4.49 -14.62
N GLU A 144 16.20 4.74 -13.97
CA GLU A 144 17.39 3.91 -14.07
C GLU A 144 17.60 3.17 -12.74
N TYR A 145 17.89 1.87 -12.85
CA TYR A 145 18.18 1.01 -11.71
C TYR A 145 19.62 0.53 -11.80
N THR A 146 20.38 0.73 -10.73
CA THR A 146 21.75 0.18 -10.59
C THR A 146 21.79 -0.79 -9.42
N TYR A 147 22.50 -1.90 -9.58
CA TYR A 147 22.80 -2.88 -8.55
C TYR A 147 24.30 -2.80 -8.21
N PRO A 148 24.71 -1.95 -7.24
CA PRO A 148 26.13 -1.74 -6.95
C PRO A 148 26.83 -3.04 -6.52
N ASP A 149 26.10 -3.90 -5.80
CA ASP A 149 26.60 -5.20 -5.32
C ASP A 149 26.76 -6.25 -6.43
N LYS A 150 26.35 -5.94 -7.67
CA LYS A 150 26.38 -6.83 -8.85
C LYS A 150 27.19 -6.21 -9.99
N ASN A 151 28.45 -5.87 -9.70
CA ASN A 151 29.37 -5.25 -10.66
C ASN A 151 28.82 -3.96 -11.30
N ASN A 152 28.06 -3.18 -10.52
CA ASN A 152 27.36 -1.98 -11.01
C ASN A 152 26.47 -2.24 -12.24
N LEU A 153 25.82 -3.42 -12.32
CA LEU A 153 24.80 -3.67 -13.34
C LEU A 153 23.74 -2.57 -13.30
N ASP A 154 23.57 -1.87 -14.42
CA ASP A 154 22.61 -0.79 -14.61
C ASP A 154 21.73 -1.01 -15.83
N PHE A 155 20.49 -0.53 -15.77
CA PHE A 155 19.57 -0.50 -16.89
C PHE A 155 18.50 0.58 -16.73
N SER A 156 18.00 1.06 -17.87
CA SER A 156 16.87 1.98 -17.95
C SER A 156 15.53 1.23 -18.05
N SER A 157 14.49 1.80 -17.47
CA SER A 157 13.13 1.26 -17.40
C SER A 157 12.14 2.32 -17.88
N TYR A 158 11.52 2.05 -19.02
CA TYR A 158 10.54 2.89 -19.70
C TYR A 158 9.16 2.25 -19.60
N VAL A 159 8.12 3.09 -19.51
CA VAL A 159 6.73 2.63 -19.61
C VAL A 159 6.48 2.08 -21.02
N VAL A 160 5.84 0.91 -21.10
CA VAL A 160 5.47 0.32 -22.39
C VAL A 160 4.40 1.19 -23.06
N PRO A 161 4.62 1.68 -24.30
CA PRO A 161 3.63 2.44 -25.04
C PRO A 161 2.33 1.66 -25.31
N ASP A 162 1.20 2.37 -25.38
CA ASP A 162 -0.14 1.78 -25.53
C ASP A 162 -0.27 0.85 -26.78
N ASP A 163 0.42 1.17 -27.87
CA ASP A 163 0.44 0.40 -29.13
C ASP A 163 1.31 -0.86 -29.06
N GLN A 164 2.17 -0.97 -28.04
CA GLN A 164 3.09 -2.10 -27.83
C GLN A 164 2.65 -3.01 -26.66
N LEU A 165 1.53 -2.70 -26.01
CA LEU A 165 1.00 -3.49 -24.91
C LEU A 165 0.61 -4.90 -25.36
N LYS A 166 1.14 -5.91 -24.66
CA LYS A 166 0.79 -7.31 -24.84
C LYS A 166 -0.46 -7.67 -24.02
N PRO A 167 -1.25 -8.68 -24.44
CA PRO A 167 -2.38 -9.16 -23.64
C PRO A 167 -1.96 -9.49 -22.20
N GLY A 168 -2.66 -8.89 -21.24
CA GLY A 168 -2.39 -9.03 -19.81
C GLY A 168 -1.54 -7.91 -19.20
N GLN A 169 -0.91 -7.06 -20.01
CA GLN A 169 -0.21 -5.87 -19.51
C GLN A 169 -1.17 -4.73 -19.15
N LEU A 170 -0.77 -3.93 -18.19
CA LEU A 170 -1.47 -2.80 -17.62
C LEU A 170 -0.92 -1.50 -18.22
N ARG A 171 -1.82 -0.76 -18.86
CA ARG A 171 -1.57 0.57 -19.40
C ARG A 171 -1.00 1.51 -18.33
N LEU A 172 0.07 2.24 -18.66
CA LEU A 172 0.79 3.18 -17.78
C LEU A 172 1.43 2.57 -16.52
N LEU A 173 1.45 1.25 -16.38
CA LEU A 173 2.04 0.57 -15.22
C LEU A 173 3.15 -0.41 -15.62
N ASP A 174 2.97 -1.13 -16.73
CA ASP A 174 4.00 -2.04 -17.22
C ASP A 174 5.17 -1.29 -17.86
N VAL A 175 6.36 -1.85 -17.65
CA VAL A 175 7.63 -1.32 -18.13
C VAL A 175 8.35 -2.37 -18.97
N ASP A 176 9.30 -1.93 -19.79
CA ASP A 176 10.13 -2.80 -20.62
C ASP A 176 11.11 -3.65 -19.79
N ASN A 177 11.84 -3.02 -18.87
CA ASN A 177 12.83 -3.63 -17.99
C ASN A 177 12.38 -3.44 -16.53
N PRO A 178 11.76 -4.47 -15.90
CA PRO A 178 11.30 -4.36 -14.53
C PRO A 178 12.45 -4.44 -13.52
N LEU A 179 12.31 -3.74 -12.39
CA LEU A 179 13.17 -3.93 -11.22
C LEU A 179 12.91 -5.33 -10.61
N VAL A 180 13.95 -6.14 -10.46
CA VAL A 180 13.84 -7.52 -9.93
C VAL A 180 14.67 -7.65 -8.65
N VAL A 181 14.02 -8.12 -7.59
CA VAL A 181 14.66 -8.29 -6.28
C VAL A 181 14.33 -9.67 -5.69
N PRO A 182 15.23 -10.26 -4.88
CA PRO A 182 14.95 -11.55 -4.25
C PRO A 182 13.86 -11.42 -3.18
N ALA A 183 12.85 -12.29 -3.24
CA ALA A 183 11.82 -12.39 -2.21
C ALA A 183 12.41 -12.83 -0.86
N GLY A 184 11.81 -12.36 0.23
CA GLY A 184 12.20 -12.65 1.61
C GLY A 184 13.47 -11.94 2.08
N LYS A 185 14.08 -11.08 1.26
CA LYS A 185 15.34 -10.37 1.56
C LYS A 185 15.12 -8.88 1.81
N ASN A 186 15.93 -8.31 2.70
CA ASN A 186 15.89 -6.88 2.99
C ASN A 186 16.63 -6.12 1.89
N ILE A 187 15.89 -5.35 1.10
CA ILE A 187 16.41 -4.54 0.01
C ILE A 187 16.60 -3.11 0.51
N ARG A 188 17.84 -2.61 0.46
CA ARG A 188 18.14 -1.19 0.66
C ARG A 188 17.91 -0.46 -0.66
N ILE A 189 17.17 0.64 -0.59
CA ILE A 189 16.90 1.52 -1.73
C ILE A 189 17.60 2.85 -1.50
N LEU A 190 18.44 3.23 -2.46
CA LEU A 190 19.08 4.53 -2.52
C LEU A 190 18.43 5.32 -3.65
N THR A 191 17.72 6.40 -3.34
CA THR A 191 16.99 7.19 -4.34
C THR A 191 17.67 8.53 -4.58
N THR A 192 17.88 8.90 -5.84
CA THR A 192 18.42 10.18 -6.28
C THR A 192 17.81 10.56 -7.64
N SER A 193 18.04 11.79 -8.11
CA SER A 193 17.67 12.20 -9.46
C SER A 193 18.88 12.74 -10.23
N ALA A 194 18.85 12.60 -11.56
CA ALA A 194 19.82 13.20 -12.48
C ALA A 194 19.41 14.60 -12.98
N ASP A 195 18.12 14.96 -12.88
CA ASP A 195 17.58 16.19 -13.48
C ASP A 195 16.66 16.99 -12.54
N VAL A 196 15.39 16.60 -12.39
CA VAL A 196 14.35 17.28 -11.61
C VAL A 196 13.88 16.38 -10.47
N ILE A 197 12.98 16.88 -9.62
CA ILE A 197 12.45 16.06 -8.53
C ILE A 197 11.46 15.02 -9.08
N HIS A 198 11.64 13.76 -8.69
CA HIS A 198 10.69 12.65 -8.93
C HIS A 198 10.26 12.01 -7.61
N SER A 199 9.33 11.05 -7.65
CA SER A 199 8.91 10.27 -6.49
C SER A 199 8.91 8.79 -6.84
N PHE A 200 9.80 8.03 -6.22
CA PHE A 200 9.83 6.58 -6.37
C PHE A 200 8.83 5.98 -5.39
N PHE A 201 7.79 5.31 -5.91
CA PHE A 201 6.68 4.81 -5.11
C PHE A 201 6.26 3.39 -5.52
N ILE A 202 6.22 2.47 -4.54
CA ILE A 202 5.65 1.14 -4.71
C ILE A 202 4.59 0.92 -3.60
N PRO A 203 3.29 1.10 -3.90
CA PRO A 203 2.23 1.16 -2.89
C PRO A 203 2.08 -0.13 -2.07
N SER A 204 2.18 -1.28 -2.74
CA SER A 204 2.11 -2.64 -2.16
C SER A 204 3.22 -2.94 -1.15
N LEU A 205 4.39 -2.34 -1.37
CA LEU A 205 5.55 -2.48 -0.49
C LEU A 205 5.62 -1.36 0.55
N GLY A 206 4.77 -0.34 0.44
CA GLY A 206 4.74 0.78 1.39
C GLY A 206 5.99 1.65 1.33
N VAL A 207 6.61 1.76 0.14
CA VAL A 207 7.86 2.51 -0.05
C VAL A 207 7.56 3.74 -0.89
N GLN A 208 7.80 4.92 -0.34
CA GLN A 208 7.78 6.17 -1.08
C GLN A 208 8.95 7.06 -0.65
N ARG A 209 9.78 7.47 -1.61
CA ARG A 209 10.85 8.46 -1.37
C ARG A 209 10.99 9.41 -2.57
N TYR A 210 11.29 10.67 -2.26
CA TYR A 210 11.62 11.65 -3.28
C TYR A 210 13.01 11.37 -3.85
N ALA A 211 13.12 11.44 -5.18
CA ALA A 211 14.37 11.48 -5.91
C ALA A 211 14.72 12.96 -6.11
N ILE A 212 15.75 13.45 -5.44
CA ILE A 212 16.12 14.87 -5.46
C ILE A 212 17.52 15.01 -6.08
N PRO A 213 17.72 15.88 -7.08
CA PRO A 213 19.04 16.14 -7.64
C PRO A 213 20.04 16.58 -6.55
N GLY A 214 21.24 16.01 -6.57
CA GLY A 214 22.29 16.34 -5.60
C GLY A 214 22.12 15.75 -4.20
N ARG A 215 21.11 14.90 -3.96
CA ARG A 215 20.92 14.21 -2.67
C ARG A 215 20.50 12.76 -2.86
N THR A 216 21.21 11.85 -2.20
CA THR A 216 20.78 10.46 -2.05
C THR A 216 19.98 10.30 -0.76
N ILE A 217 18.79 9.69 -0.87
CA ILE A 217 17.89 9.38 0.25
C ILE A 217 17.78 7.86 0.35
N GLU A 218 17.83 7.35 1.58
CA GLU A 218 17.72 5.92 1.85
C GLU A 218 16.29 5.54 2.27
N THR A 219 15.89 4.33 1.91
CA THR A 219 14.81 3.58 2.55
C THR A 219 15.05 2.08 2.36
N TRP A 220 14.10 1.26 2.79
CA TRP A 220 14.19 -0.18 2.59
C TRP A 220 12.82 -0.81 2.47
N PHE A 221 12.81 -2.02 1.91
CA PHE A 221 11.66 -2.91 2.00
C PHE A 221 12.10 -4.37 2.00
N ARG A 222 11.13 -5.25 2.29
CA ARG A 222 11.26 -6.69 2.06
C ARG A 222 10.01 -7.17 1.35
N ALA A 223 10.15 -7.63 0.10
CA ALA A 223 9.07 -8.28 -0.62
C ALA A 223 8.88 -9.68 -0.03
N ASN A 224 7.71 -9.99 0.53
CA ASN A 224 7.49 -11.25 1.25
C ASN A 224 7.33 -12.46 0.31
N LYS A 225 6.85 -12.25 -0.91
CA LYS A 225 6.57 -13.25 -1.94
C LYS A 225 6.81 -12.65 -3.31
#